data_AF-A0A8X7MQL4-F1
#
_entry.id   AF-A0A8X7MQL4-F1
#
_cell.length_a   1.000
_cell.length_b   1.000
_cell.length_c   1.000
_cell.angle_alpha   90.00
_cell.angle_beta   90.00
_cell.angle_gamma   90.00
#
_symmetry.space_group_name_H-M   'P 1'
#
loop_
_entity.id
_entity.type
_entity.pdbx_description
1 polymer ?
#
loop_
_entity_poly.entity_id
_entity_poly.type
_entity_poly.pdbx_seq_one_letter_code
_entity_poly.pdbx_strand_id
1 'polypeptide(L)'
;MATGGSSSGSTPRSTAMDTLPPHHLARLLTDAHCHPTDDPRLRTATASVEDVYHALRAHPLSNVCIMSSSVDDQQLVRAIARRTQQDAEQETEKEKAKANIVPAFGHHPWFIHQISLEDPPLPKKEHYLNLFSKSGDDEDQHHHTSLANVRSNSNGHEQQQQQKSEPASSDTPRSKELLELIEYLPEPVSLADVLKTLRADLESFPNAMLGEVGLDRSFRLPWPPRARAARAAAAAGTANGKTIESGWRASKLAWTLSSFTTPLSHQLAVLQAQVCLAIDLRRSVSFHSVKAHGATSDFFMHMTRIRPRGWGVGFSDINIDLHSCTISAPGIIQTQKTHQNVFVSFSTTINTRQKALEEQIRACDPSRLLSESDFNSALPYRFPASATTQDEHGHACSHGDEAENEQQDNGSPGAEDDAKFLDVPLARRTWAIVQFMADVLDVTKGVGAESGTHYGKLGKEKKRKKAAAANQGKLSSSDEQDEKDHVDSADDEEVEGGAVGSADRTGEREKEAQAERQEALAHLLANNWTRFLANHSSTNGNGDDVDDDETDSDDEWDPEARQAALRQQQQS
;
A
#
# COMPACT_ATOMS: atom_id res chain seq x y z
N MET A 1 8.93 35.72 15.82
CA MET A 1 8.36 36.93 15.19
C MET A 1 7.63 36.48 13.95
N ALA A 2 6.31 36.65 13.95
CA ALA A 2 5.40 36.22 12.91
C ALA A 2 4.99 37.44 12.07
N THR A 3 4.99 37.29 10.75
CA THR A 3 4.30 38.20 9.84
C THR A 3 3.49 37.35 8.87
N GLY A 4 2.18 37.47 8.97
CA GLY A 4 1.20 36.77 8.15
C GLY A 4 1.11 37.34 6.74
N GLY A 5 0.80 36.44 5.81
CA GLY A 5 0.21 36.75 4.51
C GLY A 5 -1.02 35.87 4.35
N SER A 6 -2.19 36.49 4.47
CA SER A 6 -3.48 35.87 4.15
C SER A 6 -3.59 35.81 2.62
N SER A 7 -3.59 34.60 2.05
CA SER A 7 -4.13 34.35 0.72
C SER A 7 -5.31 33.40 0.85
N SER A 8 -6.51 33.97 0.74
CA SER A 8 -7.78 33.28 0.62
C SER A 8 -7.86 32.59 -0.74
N GLY A 9 -7.28 31.41 -0.85
CA GLY A 9 -7.59 30.44 -1.90
C GLY A 9 -8.52 29.39 -1.30
N SER A 10 -9.83 29.55 -1.47
CA SER A 10 -10.81 28.52 -1.18
C SER A 10 -10.62 27.35 -2.15
N THR A 11 -9.74 26.42 -1.79
CA THR A 11 -9.75 25.09 -2.38
C THR A 11 -11.05 24.40 -1.93
N PRO A 12 -11.87 23.85 -2.84
CA PRO A 12 -13.02 23.06 -2.43
C PRO A 12 -12.48 21.82 -1.72
N ARG A 13 -12.57 21.82 -0.39
CA ARG A 13 -12.27 20.64 0.43
C ARG A 13 -13.35 19.61 0.07
N SER A 14 -12.96 18.64 -0.76
CA SER A 14 -13.81 17.66 -1.42
C SER A 14 -14.80 16.98 -0.45
N THR A 15 -16.07 17.03 -0.81
CA THR A 15 -17.19 16.28 -0.22
C THR A 15 -17.10 14.77 -0.44
N ALA A 16 -16.11 14.27 -1.21
CA ALA A 16 -15.95 12.86 -1.55
C ALA A 16 -15.63 11.96 -0.35
N MET A 17 -14.95 12.49 0.68
CA MET A 17 -14.59 11.72 1.89
C MET A 17 -15.79 11.38 2.78
N ASP A 18 -16.99 11.90 2.50
CA ASP A 18 -18.14 11.80 3.39
C ASP A 18 -19.26 10.88 2.85
N THR A 19 -19.07 10.27 1.67
CA THR A 19 -20.12 9.44 1.03
C THR A 19 -19.75 7.96 0.93
N LEU A 20 -20.75 7.09 1.00
CA LEU A 20 -20.61 5.68 0.65
C LEU A 20 -20.88 5.46 -0.84
N PRO A 21 -20.33 4.40 -1.45
CA PRO A 21 -20.66 4.05 -2.82
C PRO A 21 -22.15 3.71 -2.94
N PRO A 22 -22.81 4.08 -4.06
CA PRO A 22 -24.13 3.54 -4.40
C PRO A 22 -24.12 2.01 -4.32
N HIS A 23 -25.18 1.42 -3.77
CA HIS A 23 -25.20 -0.01 -3.44
C HIS A 23 -24.90 -0.94 -4.63
N HIS A 24 -25.33 -0.58 -5.85
CA HIS A 24 -25.01 -1.36 -7.04
C HIS A 24 -23.52 -1.28 -7.43
N LEU A 25 -22.85 -0.15 -7.21
CA LEU A 25 -21.40 0.00 -7.42
C LEU A 25 -20.59 -0.63 -6.30
N ALA A 26 -21.05 -0.55 -5.05
CA ALA A 26 -20.39 -1.16 -3.90
C ALA A 26 -20.10 -2.66 -4.14
N ARG A 27 -21.06 -3.36 -4.75
CA ARG A 27 -20.97 -4.80 -5.11
C ARG A 27 -20.02 -5.12 -6.27
N LEU A 28 -19.50 -4.12 -6.96
CA LEU A 28 -18.45 -4.25 -7.97
C LEU A 28 -17.07 -3.97 -7.39
N LEU A 29 -17.01 -3.09 -6.39
CA LEU A 29 -15.76 -2.57 -5.87
C LEU A 29 -15.07 -3.55 -4.94
N THR A 30 -13.75 -3.45 -4.95
CA THR A 30 -12.85 -4.20 -4.10
C THR A 30 -11.95 -3.23 -3.36
N ASP A 31 -11.76 -3.46 -2.06
CA ASP A 31 -10.62 -2.92 -1.34
C ASP A 31 -9.44 -3.89 -1.49
N ALA A 32 -8.52 -3.58 -2.40
CA ALA A 32 -7.39 -4.44 -2.75
C ALA A 32 -6.33 -4.54 -1.63
N HIS A 33 -6.39 -3.66 -0.63
CA HIS A 33 -5.40 -3.62 0.45
C HIS A 33 -5.91 -2.89 1.69
N CYS A 34 -6.07 -3.61 2.79
CA CYS A 34 -6.31 -3.00 4.11
C CYS A 34 -5.71 -3.83 5.25
N HIS A 35 -5.61 -3.21 6.44
CA HIS A 35 -5.00 -3.79 7.65
C HIS A 35 -6.00 -3.83 8.82
N PRO A 36 -7.16 -4.50 8.71
CA PRO A 36 -8.21 -4.42 9.73
C PRO A 36 -7.81 -5.03 11.08
N THR A 37 -6.76 -5.85 11.09
CA THR A 37 -6.15 -6.48 12.26
C THR A 37 -5.16 -5.57 13.00
N ASP A 38 -4.81 -4.42 12.42
CA ASP A 38 -4.07 -3.36 13.08
C ASP A 38 -4.96 -2.36 13.84
N ASP A 39 -6.26 -2.64 13.96
CA ASP A 39 -7.18 -1.80 14.71
C ASP A 39 -6.70 -1.63 16.17
N PRO A 40 -6.50 -0.39 16.66
CA PRO A 40 -6.05 -0.14 18.02
C PRO A 40 -6.92 -0.81 19.09
N ARG A 41 -8.21 -1.04 18.80
CA ARG A 41 -9.15 -1.68 19.73
C ARG A 41 -8.82 -3.14 20.01
N LEU A 42 -8.20 -3.84 19.06
CA LEU A 42 -7.68 -5.18 19.29
C LEU A 42 -6.53 -5.15 20.31
N ARG A 43 -5.65 -4.14 20.21
CA ARG A 43 -4.52 -3.95 21.13
C ARG A 43 -4.98 -3.52 22.53
N THR A 44 -6.06 -2.77 22.64
CA THR A 44 -6.66 -2.37 23.93
C THR A 44 -7.70 -3.37 24.46
N ALA A 45 -7.92 -4.50 23.77
CA ALA A 45 -8.94 -5.50 24.09
C ALA A 45 -10.37 -4.91 24.25
N THR A 46 -10.68 -3.83 23.53
CA THR A 46 -12.02 -3.22 23.47
C THR A 46 -12.83 -3.72 22.27
N ALA A 47 -12.18 -4.48 21.38
CA ALA A 47 -12.79 -5.32 20.36
C ALA A 47 -12.02 -6.64 20.25
N SER A 48 -12.67 -7.65 19.71
CA SER A 48 -12.12 -8.97 19.43
C SER A 48 -11.89 -9.18 17.93
N VAL A 49 -11.13 -10.22 17.57
CA VAL A 49 -10.98 -10.63 16.16
C VAL A 49 -12.31 -11.07 15.54
N GLU A 50 -13.24 -11.58 16.35
CA GLU A 50 -14.58 -11.95 15.91
C GLU A 50 -15.43 -10.72 15.54
N ASP A 51 -15.29 -9.62 16.29
CA ASP A 51 -15.93 -8.35 15.93
C ASP A 51 -15.43 -7.84 14.57
N VAL A 52 -14.12 -7.95 14.32
CA VAL A 52 -13.52 -7.58 13.02
C VAL A 52 -14.02 -8.48 11.92
N TYR A 53 -14.09 -9.80 12.15
CA TYR A 53 -14.64 -10.76 11.21
C TYR A 53 -16.09 -10.40 10.82
N HIS A 54 -16.96 -10.15 11.80
CA HIS A 54 -18.34 -9.78 11.53
C HIS A 54 -18.48 -8.47 10.75
N ALA A 55 -17.65 -7.47 11.07
CA ALA A 55 -17.63 -6.22 10.32
C ALA A 55 -17.17 -6.42 8.86
N LEU A 56 -16.16 -7.27 8.63
CA LEU A 56 -15.70 -7.61 7.28
C LEU A 56 -16.75 -8.40 6.49
N ARG A 57 -17.47 -9.35 7.09
CA ARG A 57 -18.52 -10.12 6.39
C ARG A 57 -19.76 -9.30 6.06
N ALA A 58 -20.13 -8.37 6.93
CA ALA A 58 -21.24 -7.45 6.71
C ALA A 58 -20.87 -6.25 5.80
N HIS A 59 -19.63 -6.20 5.32
CA HIS A 59 -19.13 -5.08 4.55
C HIS A 59 -19.87 -4.93 3.21
N PRO A 60 -20.25 -3.71 2.78
CA PRO A 60 -20.95 -3.49 1.51
C PRO A 60 -20.12 -3.72 0.23
N LEU A 61 -18.79 -3.85 0.33
CA LEU A 61 -17.94 -4.06 -0.84
C LEU A 61 -18.00 -5.52 -1.30
N SER A 62 -17.71 -5.76 -2.58
CA SER A 62 -17.67 -7.11 -3.14
C SER A 62 -16.56 -7.96 -2.52
N ASN A 63 -15.36 -7.38 -2.46
CA ASN A 63 -14.17 -8.04 -1.92
C ASN A 63 -13.40 -7.10 -1.00
N VAL A 64 -12.76 -7.67 0.02
CA VAL A 64 -11.87 -6.95 0.94
C VAL A 64 -10.62 -7.80 1.15
N CYS A 65 -9.46 -7.27 0.77
CA CYS A 65 -8.20 -7.96 0.92
C CYS A 65 -7.48 -7.53 2.21
N ILE A 66 -7.29 -8.48 3.12
CA ILE A 66 -6.76 -8.21 4.45
C ILE A 66 -5.29 -8.65 4.52
N MET A 67 -4.40 -7.69 4.78
CA MET A 67 -2.96 -7.92 4.80
C MET A 67 -2.50 -8.43 6.15
N SER A 68 -1.55 -9.37 6.14
CA SER A 68 -0.70 -9.64 7.29
C SER A 68 0.65 -8.96 7.10
N SER A 69 1.05 -8.06 8.00
CA SER A 69 2.34 -7.37 7.90
C SER A 69 3.40 -7.92 8.88
N SER A 70 2.98 -8.59 9.96
CA SER A 70 3.86 -9.12 11.01
C SER A 70 3.49 -10.53 11.47
N VAL A 71 4.35 -11.16 12.29
CA VAL A 71 4.09 -12.51 12.85
C VAL A 71 2.81 -12.56 13.69
N ASP A 72 2.60 -11.55 14.54
CA ASP A 72 1.39 -11.48 15.39
C ASP A 72 0.13 -11.31 14.53
N ASP A 73 0.26 -10.48 13.50
CA ASP A 73 -0.82 -10.16 12.58
C ASP A 73 -1.24 -11.35 11.71
N GLN A 74 -0.26 -12.17 11.27
CA GLN A 74 -0.54 -13.42 10.55
C GLN A 74 -1.46 -14.36 11.31
N GLN A 75 -1.40 -14.40 12.64
CA GLN A 75 -2.30 -15.24 13.45
C GLN A 75 -3.75 -14.75 13.39
N LEU A 76 -3.95 -13.43 13.42
CA LEU A 76 -5.27 -12.82 13.36
C LEU A 76 -5.90 -12.99 11.97
N VAL A 77 -5.14 -12.74 10.91
CA VAL A 77 -5.59 -12.96 9.52
C VAL A 77 -5.93 -14.43 9.30
N ARG A 78 -5.11 -15.36 9.81
CA ARG A 78 -5.40 -16.80 9.76
C ARG A 78 -6.69 -17.17 10.48
N ALA A 79 -6.97 -16.56 11.63
CA ALA A 79 -8.20 -16.80 12.38
C ALA A 79 -9.43 -16.35 11.58
N ILE A 80 -9.38 -15.16 10.98
CA ILE A 80 -10.43 -14.61 10.11
C ILE A 80 -10.64 -15.52 8.88
N ALA A 81 -9.55 -15.97 8.25
CA ALA A 81 -9.61 -16.85 7.08
C ALA A 81 -10.26 -18.21 7.40
N ARG A 82 -9.88 -18.85 8.52
CA ARG A 82 -10.50 -20.10 8.99
C ARG A 82 -11.98 -19.91 9.28
N ARG A 83 -12.34 -18.83 9.96
CA ARG A 83 -13.74 -18.50 10.26
C ARG A 83 -14.55 -18.32 8.98
N THR A 84 -13.96 -17.68 7.97
CA THR A 84 -14.57 -17.50 6.65
C THR A 84 -14.84 -18.85 5.95
N GLN A 85 -13.88 -19.77 5.97
CA GLN A 85 -14.07 -21.12 5.41
C GLN A 85 -15.16 -21.92 6.14
N GLN A 86 -15.18 -21.87 7.48
CA GLN A 86 -16.18 -22.56 8.31
C GLN A 86 -17.61 -22.07 8.01
N ASP A 87 -17.78 -20.75 7.88
CA ASP A 87 -19.09 -20.18 7.59
C ASP A 87 -19.51 -20.49 6.12
N ALA A 88 -18.57 -20.49 5.17
CA ALA A 88 -18.85 -20.82 3.78
C ALA A 88 -19.37 -22.27 3.58
N GLU A 89 -18.95 -23.21 4.42
CA GLU A 89 -19.45 -24.60 4.41
C GLU A 89 -20.91 -24.72 4.90
N GLN A 90 -21.41 -23.71 5.63
CA GLN A 90 -22.74 -23.73 6.27
C GLN A 90 -23.74 -22.78 5.59
N GLU A 91 -23.29 -21.95 4.65
CA GLU A 91 -24.10 -20.90 4.02
C GLU A 91 -25.05 -21.43 2.93
N THR A 92 -26.27 -20.89 2.95
CA THR A 92 -27.27 -21.09 1.90
C THR A 92 -27.03 -20.15 0.70
N GLU A 93 -27.60 -20.48 -0.47
CA GLU A 93 -27.50 -19.62 -1.68
C GLU A 93 -27.95 -18.16 -1.46
N LYS A 94 -28.83 -17.89 -0.49
CA LYS A 94 -29.28 -16.53 -0.14
C LYS A 94 -28.24 -15.74 0.67
N GLU A 95 -27.27 -16.39 1.30
CA GLU A 95 -26.25 -15.76 2.15
C GLU A 95 -24.97 -15.41 1.39
N LYS A 96 -24.87 -15.78 0.10
CA LYS A 96 -23.77 -15.42 -0.82
C LYS A 96 -23.64 -13.92 -1.11
N ALA A 97 -24.53 -13.07 -0.59
CA ALA A 97 -24.47 -11.62 -0.76
C ALA A 97 -23.46 -10.92 0.18
N LYS A 98 -22.74 -11.67 1.03
CA LYS A 98 -21.74 -11.13 1.96
C LYS A 98 -20.40 -10.87 1.25
N ALA A 99 -19.62 -9.91 1.73
CA ALA A 99 -18.31 -9.56 1.16
C ALA A 99 -17.35 -10.75 1.18
N ASN A 100 -16.64 -10.96 0.07
CA ASN A 100 -15.58 -11.95 -0.01
C ASN A 100 -14.31 -11.43 0.68
N ILE A 101 -13.82 -12.17 1.67
CA ILE A 101 -12.60 -11.82 2.39
C ILE A 101 -11.43 -12.56 1.75
N VAL A 102 -10.45 -11.80 1.26
CA VAL A 102 -9.25 -12.33 0.62
C VAL A 102 -8.07 -12.15 1.58
N PRO A 103 -7.63 -13.20 2.28
CA PRO A 103 -6.48 -13.07 3.18
C PRO A 103 -5.18 -12.95 2.39
N ALA A 104 -4.23 -12.17 2.89
CA ALA A 104 -2.88 -12.13 2.38
C ALA A 104 -1.89 -12.50 3.49
N PHE A 105 -0.95 -13.39 3.16
CA PHE A 105 0.09 -13.85 4.08
C PHE A 105 1.45 -13.42 3.57
N GLY A 106 2.28 -12.86 4.45
CA GLY A 106 3.59 -12.34 4.08
C GLY A 106 4.32 -11.70 5.24
N HIS A 107 5.61 -11.45 5.06
CA HIS A 107 6.45 -10.70 5.99
C HIS A 107 6.89 -9.39 5.36
N HIS A 108 6.38 -8.30 5.93
CA HIS A 108 6.64 -6.94 5.50
C HIS A 108 8.11 -6.54 5.80
N PRO A 109 8.78 -5.73 4.95
CA PRO A 109 10.17 -5.27 5.16
C PRO A 109 10.45 -4.64 6.54
N TRP A 110 9.41 -4.18 7.24
CA TRP A 110 9.54 -3.65 8.60
C TRP A 110 9.94 -4.71 9.63
N PHE A 111 9.55 -5.98 9.42
CA PHE A 111 9.70 -7.06 10.41
C PHE A 111 10.76 -8.11 10.02
N ILE A 112 11.26 -8.08 8.79
CA ILE A 112 12.21 -9.11 8.31
C ILE A 112 13.58 -9.08 9.00
N HIS A 113 13.89 -8.05 9.80
CA HIS A 113 15.09 -8.05 10.65
C HIS A 113 15.07 -9.22 11.66
N GLN A 114 13.89 -9.74 11.96
CA GLN A 114 13.67 -10.91 12.83
C GLN A 114 13.90 -12.24 12.10
N ILE A 115 14.12 -12.21 10.79
CA ILE A 115 14.30 -13.40 9.96
C ILE A 115 15.80 -13.60 9.73
N SER A 116 16.31 -14.77 10.09
CA SER A 116 17.67 -15.19 9.79
C SER A 116 17.74 -15.92 8.45
N LEU A 117 18.78 -15.64 7.67
CA LEU A 117 19.08 -16.41 6.45
C LEU A 117 19.80 -17.72 6.76
N GLU A 118 20.18 -17.96 8.02
CA GLU A 118 20.81 -19.19 8.50
C GLU A 118 19.77 -20.14 9.10
N ASP A 119 20.04 -21.44 9.01
CA ASP A 119 19.20 -22.50 9.55
C ASP A 119 20.07 -23.58 10.21
N PRO A 120 20.07 -23.73 11.55
CA PRO A 120 19.29 -22.94 12.50
C PRO A 120 19.78 -21.47 12.60
N PRO A 121 18.96 -20.54 13.12
CA PRO A 121 19.37 -19.16 13.33
C PRO A 121 20.56 -19.03 14.29
N LEU A 122 21.43 -18.05 14.04
CA LEU A 122 22.44 -17.64 15.01
C LEU A 122 21.80 -17.20 16.33
N PRO A 123 22.53 -17.29 17.47
CA PRO A 123 22.09 -16.70 18.72
C PRO A 123 21.70 -15.23 18.53
N LYS A 124 20.61 -14.81 19.17
CA LYS A 124 20.00 -13.47 19.03
C LYS A 124 20.99 -12.31 18.93
N LYS A 125 21.94 -12.24 19.87
CA LYS A 125 22.93 -11.16 19.91
C LYS A 125 23.82 -11.17 18.66
N GLU A 126 24.26 -12.34 18.24
CA GLU A 126 25.13 -12.51 17.08
C GLU A 126 24.39 -12.21 15.78
N HIS A 127 23.15 -12.71 15.62
CA HIS A 127 22.29 -12.40 14.48
C HIS A 127 22.15 -10.88 14.25
N TYR A 128 21.73 -10.13 15.28
CA TYR A 128 21.51 -8.69 15.14
C TYR A 128 22.80 -7.89 15.04
N LEU A 129 23.87 -8.31 15.72
CA LEU A 129 25.18 -7.69 15.51
C LEU A 129 25.61 -7.88 14.05
N ASN A 130 25.54 -9.09 13.50
CA ASN A 130 25.93 -9.35 12.11
C ASN A 130 25.07 -8.57 11.11
N LEU A 131 23.75 -8.50 11.34
CA LEU A 131 22.81 -7.80 10.49
C LEU A 131 23.04 -6.28 10.47
N PHE A 132 23.37 -5.68 11.61
CA PHE A 132 23.47 -4.21 11.75
C PHE A 132 24.89 -3.64 11.86
N SER A 133 25.93 -4.48 11.88
CA SER A 133 27.33 -4.04 11.97
C SER A 133 27.90 -3.53 10.65
N LYS A 134 27.37 -3.97 9.50
CA LYS A 134 27.81 -3.46 8.20
C LYS A 134 27.15 -2.11 7.93
N SER A 135 27.94 -1.05 7.81
CA SER A 135 27.48 0.25 7.32
C SER A 135 26.83 0.06 5.97
N GLY A 136 25.59 0.52 5.80
CA GLY A 136 24.88 0.45 4.51
C GLY A 136 25.59 1.14 3.35
N ASP A 137 26.60 1.97 3.64
CA ASP A 137 27.37 2.73 2.65
C ASP A 137 28.43 1.90 1.89
N ASP A 138 28.86 0.74 2.42
CA ASP A 138 29.86 -0.11 1.75
C ASP A 138 29.27 -0.98 0.63
N GLU A 139 27.94 -1.20 0.64
CA GLU A 139 27.23 -1.96 -0.39
C GLU A 139 26.80 -1.08 -1.57
N ASP A 140 26.55 0.22 -1.34
CA ASP A 140 26.09 1.16 -2.38
C ASP A 140 27.17 1.50 -3.43
N GLN A 141 28.45 1.27 -3.15
CA GLN A 141 29.56 1.53 -4.08
C GLN A 141 29.88 0.35 -5.04
N HIS A 142 29.26 -0.82 -4.84
CA HIS A 142 29.56 -2.05 -5.60
C HIS A 142 28.37 -2.64 -6.37
N HIS A 143 27.32 -1.86 -6.65
CA HIS A 143 26.19 -2.26 -7.50
C HIS A 143 26.57 -2.39 -9.00
N HIS A 144 27.42 -3.38 -9.27
CA HIS A 144 27.50 -4.16 -10.50
C HIS A 144 27.80 -5.65 -10.18
N THR A 145 27.55 -6.11 -8.95
CA THR A 145 27.72 -7.52 -8.59
C THR A 145 26.42 -8.30 -8.72
N SER A 146 26.50 -9.32 -9.56
CA SER A 146 25.43 -10.23 -9.97
C SER A 146 24.87 -11.03 -8.78
N LEU A 147 23.53 -11.07 -8.66
CA LEU A 147 22.75 -11.94 -7.74
C LEU A 147 22.94 -13.46 -8.00
N ALA A 148 23.94 -13.87 -8.80
CA ALA A 148 24.16 -15.26 -9.24
C ALA A 148 25.00 -16.13 -8.28
N ASN A 149 25.63 -15.57 -7.23
CA ASN A 149 26.65 -16.30 -6.44
C ASN A 149 26.16 -16.87 -5.10
N VAL A 150 24.86 -17.14 -4.92
CA VAL A 150 24.38 -17.90 -3.75
C VAL A 150 24.30 -19.38 -4.08
N ARG A 151 25.45 -20.00 -4.40
CA ARG A 151 25.66 -21.46 -4.29
C ARG A 151 27.12 -21.75 -3.99
N SER A 152 27.32 -22.46 -2.86
CA SER A 152 28.50 -23.23 -2.50
C SER A 152 29.81 -22.46 -2.32
N ASN A 153 30.24 -22.30 -1.07
CA ASN A 153 31.68 -22.34 -0.79
C ASN A 153 31.97 -23.00 0.56
N SER A 154 31.92 -24.34 0.53
CA SER A 154 32.69 -25.21 1.40
C SER A 154 33.93 -25.64 0.63
N ASN A 155 35.06 -24.97 0.86
CA ASN A 155 36.41 -25.55 0.93
C ASN A 155 37.45 -24.44 1.12
N GLY A 156 38.31 -24.65 2.11
CA GLY A 156 39.31 -23.69 2.54
C GLY A 156 40.52 -23.59 1.61
N HIS A 157 41.19 -22.45 1.70
CA HIS A 157 42.65 -22.40 1.77
C HIS A 157 43.07 -21.16 2.55
N GLU A 158 43.71 -21.41 3.70
CA GLU A 158 44.45 -20.43 4.47
C GLU A 158 45.62 -19.89 3.63
N GLN A 159 45.64 -18.58 3.38
CA GLN A 159 46.88 -17.83 3.27
C GLN A 159 46.77 -16.61 4.18
N GLN A 160 47.41 -16.73 5.34
CA GLN A 160 47.65 -15.65 6.27
C GLN A 160 48.52 -14.59 5.59
N GLN A 161 47.94 -13.46 5.22
CA GLN A 161 48.66 -12.20 5.16
C GLN A 161 48.22 -11.37 6.36
N GLN A 162 49.06 -11.40 7.40
CA GLN A 162 48.98 -10.51 8.55
C GLN A 162 49.22 -9.06 8.09
N GLN A 163 48.14 -8.33 7.78
CA GLN A 163 48.11 -6.89 7.96
C GLN A 163 47.46 -6.61 9.30
N LYS A 164 48.31 -6.23 10.26
CA LYS A 164 47.97 -5.78 11.60
C LYS A 164 47.17 -4.48 11.51
N SER A 165 45.85 -4.58 11.41
CA SER A 165 44.95 -3.47 11.71
C SER A 165 44.78 -3.38 13.23
N GLU A 166 45.02 -2.18 13.76
CA GLU A 166 44.83 -1.84 15.17
C GLU A 166 43.35 -2.01 15.59
N PRO A 167 43.06 -2.34 16.85
CA PRO A 167 41.68 -2.54 17.29
C PRO A 167 40.98 -1.18 17.33
N ALA A 168 40.13 -0.90 16.33
CA ALA A 168 39.21 0.21 16.36
C ALA A 168 38.35 0.09 17.63
N SER A 169 38.32 1.15 18.45
CA SER A 169 37.57 1.18 19.70
C SER A 169 36.08 0.91 19.42
N SER A 170 35.60 -0.24 19.89
CA SER A 170 34.24 -0.77 19.64
C SER A 170 33.11 0.03 20.31
N ASP A 171 33.39 1.21 20.88
CA ASP A 171 32.53 1.90 21.84
C ASP A 171 31.92 3.20 21.26
N THR A 172 31.33 3.10 20.07
CA THR A 172 30.60 4.21 19.45
C THR A 172 29.20 4.37 20.07
N PRO A 173 28.59 5.57 20.02
CA PRO A 173 27.20 5.76 20.45
C PRO A 173 26.22 4.82 19.71
N ARG A 174 26.49 4.52 18.44
CA ARG A 174 25.69 3.60 17.62
C ARG A 174 25.81 2.15 18.09
N SER A 175 27.01 1.68 18.44
CA SER A 175 27.18 0.32 18.97
C SER A 175 26.54 0.15 20.35
N LYS A 176 26.55 1.19 21.20
CA LYS A 176 25.78 1.19 22.46
C LYS A 176 24.27 1.12 22.23
N GLU A 177 23.76 1.92 21.30
CA GLU A 177 22.35 1.90 20.91
C GLU A 177 21.93 0.52 20.38
N LEU A 178 22.78 -0.12 19.56
CA LEU A 178 22.51 -1.46 19.04
C LEU A 178 22.42 -2.50 20.16
N LEU A 179 23.38 -2.50 21.08
CA LEU A 179 23.39 -3.46 22.19
C LEU A 179 22.15 -3.29 23.08
N GLU A 180 21.73 -2.05 23.35
CA GLU A 180 20.48 -1.77 24.07
C GLU A 180 19.26 -2.24 23.28
N LEU A 181 19.20 -1.96 21.96
CA LEU A 181 18.08 -2.38 21.11
C LEU A 181 17.93 -3.91 21.09
N ILE A 182 19.04 -4.64 20.96
CA ILE A 182 19.07 -6.11 20.94
C ILE A 182 18.40 -6.71 22.16
N GLU A 183 18.52 -6.12 23.36
CA GLU A 183 17.87 -6.65 24.56
C GLU A 183 16.35 -6.80 24.38
N TYR A 184 15.73 -5.90 23.61
CA TYR A 184 14.28 -5.83 23.43
C TYR A 184 13.76 -6.44 22.11
N LEU A 185 14.63 -6.75 21.15
CA LEU A 185 14.24 -7.44 19.92
C LEU A 185 13.83 -8.91 20.21
N PRO A 186 13.02 -9.57 19.37
CA PRO A 186 12.67 -10.98 19.58
C PRO A 186 13.85 -11.92 19.28
N GLU A 187 13.67 -13.21 19.50
CA GLU A 187 14.58 -14.23 18.97
C GLU A 187 14.42 -14.33 17.44
N PRO A 188 15.52 -14.53 16.68
CA PRO A 188 15.43 -14.68 15.23
C PRO A 188 14.77 -16.01 14.85
N VAL A 189 13.99 -15.99 13.77
CA VAL A 189 13.36 -17.18 13.16
C VAL A 189 14.05 -17.48 11.83
N SER A 190 14.26 -18.74 11.49
CA SER A 190 14.91 -19.08 10.20
C SER A 190 13.97 -18.76 9.04
N LEU A 191 14.55 -18.31 7.92
CA LEU A 191 13.81 -18.12 6.68
C LEU A 191 13.13 -19.43 6.23
N ALA A 192 13.74 -20.59 6.50
CA ALA A 192 13.16 -21.89 6.20
C ALA A 192 11.83 -22.12 6.94
N ASP A 193 11.76 -21.83 8.25
CA ASP A 193 10.54 -21.97 9.05
C ASP A 193 9.47 -20.95 8.65
N VAL A 194 9.90 -19.72 8.30
CA VAL A 194 9.01 -18.69 7.74
C VAL A 194 8.35 -19.18 6.45
N LEU A 195 9.13 -19.67 5.49
CA LEU A 195 8.61 -20.16 4.21
C LEU A 195 7.73 -21.40 4.38
N LYS A 196 8.06 -22.27 5.33
CA LYS A 196 7.24 -23.44 5.67
C LYS A 196 5.86 -23.01 6.18
N THR A 197 5.80 -22.02 7.05
CA THR A 197 4.55 -21.49 7.59
C THR A 197 3.74 -20.79 6.50
N LEU A 198 4.40 -19.91 5.73
CA LEU A 198 3.78 -19.19 4.62
C LEU A 198 3.20 -20.15 3.56
N ARG A 199 3.93 -21.21 3.21
CA ARG A 199 3.44 -22.25 2.29
C ARG A 199 2.18 -22.91 2.84
N ALA A 200 2.20 -23.31 4.11
CA ALA A 200 1.06 -23.96 4.74
C ALA A 200 -0.20 -23.08 4.73
N ASP A 201 -0.05 -21.77 4.95
CA ASP A 201 -1.17 -20.82 4.86
C ASP A 201 -1.70 -20.69 3.44
N LEU A 202 -0.83 -20.43 2.46
CA LEU A 202 -1.24 -20.26 1.05
C LEU A 202 -1.85 -21.54 0.44
N GLU A 203 -1.48 -22.71 0.94
CA GLU A 203 -2.09 -24.01 0.58
C GLU A 203 -3.44 -24.23 1.31
N SER A 204 -3.55 -23.82 2.58
CA SER A 204 -4.79 -23.96 3.37
C SER A 204 -5.90 -22.99 2.92
N PHE A 205 -5.52 -21.84 2.35
CA PHE A 205 -6.45 -20.81 1.88
C PHE A 205 -6.24 -20.56 0.38
N PRO A 206 -6.93 -21.28 -0.52
CA PRO A 206 -6.66 -21.20 -1.97
C PRO A 206 -6.86 -19.82 -2.60
N ASN A 207 -7.76 -19.02 -2.02
CA ASN A 207 -8.01 -17.64 -2.44
C ASN A 207 -6.99 -16.64 -1.85
N ALA A 208 -6.09 -17.07 -0.95
CA ALA A 208 -5.13 -16.18 -0.32
C ALA A 208 -4.05 -15.71 -1.30
N MET A 209 -3.57 -14.49 -1.11
CA MET A 209 -2.46 -13.92 -1.87
C MET A 209 -1.19 -13.80 -1.01
N LEU A 210 -0.05 -13.52 -1.65
CA LEU A 210 1.16 -13.14 -0.92
C LEU A 210 1.08 -11.66 -0.55
N GLY A 211 1.15 -11.32 0.71
CA GLY A 211 1.14 -9.91 1.13
C GLY A 211 1.04 -9.71 2.64
N GLU A 212 1.57 -8.62 3.18
CA GLU A 212 2.30 -7.56 2.46
C GLU A 212 3.81 -7.88 2.43
N VAL A 213 4.44 -7.83 1.25
CA VAL A 213 5.89 -8.06 1.09
C VAL A 213 6.50 -6.94 0.25
N GLY A 214 7.81 -6.67 0.37
CA GLY A 214 8.44 -5.70 -0.51
C GLY A 214 9.72 -5.09 0.03
N LEU A 215 9.99 -3.85 -0.37
CA LEU A 215 11.21 -3.10 -0.05
C LEU A 215 10.89 -1.73 0.57
N ASP A 216 11.51 -1.43 1.71
CA ASP A 216 11.45 -0.11 2.34
C ASP A 216 12.87 0.33 2.74
N ARG A 217 13.46 1.23 1.95
CA ARG A 217 14.78 1.81 2.26
C ARG A 217 14.72 2.87 3.36
N SER A 218 13.53 3.35 3.70
CA SER A 218 13.32 4.48 4.59
C SER A 218 12.97 4.07 6.02
N PHE A 219 12.49 2.84 6.20
CA PHE A 219 12.07 2.34 7.50
C PHE A 219 13.25 2.26 8.46
N ARG A 220 13.03 2.82 9.66
CA ARG A 220 13.94 2.65 10.80
C ARG A 220 13.21 1.89 11.88
N LEU A 221 13.89 0.93 12.50
CA LEU A 221 13.29 0.07 13.51
C LEU A 221 12.75 0.92 14.67
N PRO A 222 11.46 0.82 15.01
CA PRO A 222 10.92 1.47 16.19
C PRO A 222 11.45 0.78 17.44
N TRP A 223 11.59 1.54 18.52
CA TRP A 223 11.87 0.95 19.82
C TRP A 223 10.66 0.13 20.30
N PRO A 224 10.85 -1.13 20.75
CA PRO A 224 9.75 -1.93 21.29
C PRO A 224 9.06 -1.21 22.46
N PRO A 225 7.74 -1.42 22.70
CA PRO A 225 7.00 -0.70 23.75
C PRO A 225 7.67 -0.76 25.14
N ARG A 226 8.24 -1.91 25.51
CA ARG A 226 8.98 -2.07 26.78
C ARG A 226 10.25 -1.20 26.83
N ALA A 227 10.99 -1.15 25.73
CA ALA A 227 12.18 -0.31 25.62
C ALA A 227 11.81 1.18 25.70
N ARG A 228 10.72 1.58 25.03
CA ARG A 228 10.19 2.95 25.10
C ARG A 228 9.80 3.34 26.52
N ALA A 229 9.09 2.47 27.22
CA ALA A 229 8.71 2.70 28.62
C ALA A 229 9.94 2.82 29.52
N ALA A 230 10.94 1.94 29.36
CA ALA A 230 12.20 1.99 30.12
C ALA A 230 12.98 3.30 29.86
N ARG A 231 13.12 3.70 28.60
CA ARG A 231 13.80 4.95 28.20
C ARG A 231 13.05 6.19 28.71
N ALA A 232 11.72 6.18 28.67
CA ALA A 232 10.90 7.26 29.22
C ALA A 232 11.04 7.37 30.75
N ALA A 233 11.05 6.24 31.46
CA ALA A 233 11.27 6.21 32.91
C ALA A 233 12.67 6.71 33.29
N ALA A 234 13.71 6.26 32.57
CA ALA A 234 15.09 6.72 32.78
C ALA A 234 15.24 8.23 32.56
N ALA A 235 14.57 8.80 31.56
CA ALA A 235 14.60 10.23 31.28
C ALA A 235 13.86 11.08 32.32
N ALA A 236 12.90 10.51 33.04
CA ALA A 236 12.21 11.18 34.14
C ALA A 236 13.04 11.22 35.45
N GLY A 237 14.04 10.33 35.58
CA GLY A 237 14.80 10.10 36.82
C GLY A 237 15.99 11.02 37.11
N THR A 238 16.32 11.99 36.25
CA THR A 238 17.53 12.82 36.42
C THR A 238 17.27 14.32 36.28
N ALA A 239 16.89 14.98 37.38
CA ALA A 239 17.08 16.43 37.59
C ALA A 239 16.94 16.83 39.08
N ASN A 240 18.06 16.93 39.80
CA ASN A 240 18.30 17.85 40.94
C ASN A 240 17.10 18.22 41.85
N GLY A 241 16.31 17.25 42.31
CA GLY A 241 15.22 17.48 43.28
C GLY A 241 14.14 18.48 42.84
N LYS A 242 14.05 18.82 41.55
CA LYS A 242 12.98 19.62 40.98
C LYS A 242 12.30 18.81 39.89
N THR A 243 11.02 18.53 40.10
CA THR A 243 10.11 17.93 39.13
C THR A 243 10.08 18.83 37.89
N ILE A 244 10.90 18.51 36.89
CA ILE A 244 10.77 19.12 35.57
C ILE A 244 9.52 18.50 34.95
N GLU A 245 8.62 19.32 34.41
CA GLU A 245 7.46 18.92 33.63
C GLU A 245 7.91 17.97 32.50
N SER A 246 7.89 16.68 32.80
CA SER A 246 8.56 15.60 32.06
C SER A 246 7.68 15.03 30.94
N GLY A 247 6.44 15.51 30.81
CA GLY A 247 5.45 15.03 29.85
C GLY A 247 5.92 15.11 28.40
N TRP A 248 6.53 16.24 27.99
CA TRP A 248 6.99 16.43 26.60
C TRP A 248 8.21 15.55 26.25
N ARG A 249 9.21 15.43 27.14
CA ARG A 249 10.41 14.61 26.90
C ARG A 249 10.10 13.12 26.90
N ALA A 250 9.26 12.66 27.83
CA ALA A 250 8.77 11.27 27.85
C ALA A 250 7.95 10.94 26.59
N SER A 251 7.06 11.84 26.18
CA SER A 251 6.29 11.69 24.94
C SER A 251 7.19 11.66 23.70
N LYS A 252 8.23 12.50 23.63
CA LYS A 252 9.17 12.51 22.51
C LYS A 252 9.94 11.19 22.39
N LEU A 253 10.42 10.63 23.50
CA LEU A 253 11.15 9.34 23.53
C LEU A 253 10.25 8.13 23.26
N ALA A 254 8.95 8.22 23.58
CA ALA A 254 7.97 7.19 23.26
C ALA A 254 7.69 7.05 21.74
N TRP A 255 8.20 7.95 20.90
CA TRP A 255 8.02 7.89 19.44
C TRP A 255 9.34 7.97 18.67
N THR A 256 10.50 7.97 19.34
CA THR A 256 11.77 7.92 18.64
C THR A 256 11.95 6.59 17.94
N LEU A 257 12.37 6.62 16.67
CA LEU A 257 12.89 5.46 15.95
C LEU A 257 14.36 5.27 16.29
N SER A 258 14.86 4.04 16.19
CA SER A 258 16.30 3.76 16.30
C SER A 258 17.07 4.29 15.08
N SER A 259 18.41 4.26 15.16
CA SER A 259 19.28 4.55 14.02
C SER A 259 19.43 3.41 13.00
N PHE A 260 18.74 2.27 13.22
CA PHE A 260 18.93 1.06 12.44
C PHE A 260 17.85 0.86 11.39
N THR A 261 18.28 0.52 10.17
CA THR A 261 17.47 0.09 9.04
C THR A 261 17.97 -1.28 8.63
N THR A 262 17.05 -2.20 8.29
CA THR A 262 17.43 -3.51 7.76
C THR A 262 18.16 -3.33 6.42
N PRO A 263 19.36 -3.90 6.23
CA PRO A 263 20.11 -3.78 4.98
C PRO A 263 19.27 -4.21 3.77
N LEU A 264 19.39 -3.48 2.66
CA LEU A 264 18.61 -3.76 1.45
C LEU A 264 18.89 -5.17 0.91
N SER A 265 20.12 -5.65 0.98
CA SER A 265 20.49 -7.02 0.57
C SER A 265 19.72 -8.08 1.35
N HIS A 266 19.52 -7.88 2.66
CA HIS A 266 18.66 -8.74 3.48
C HIS A 266 17.19 -8.64 3.08
N GLN A 267 16.70 -7.43 2.77
CA GLN A 267 15.34 -7.23 2.24
C GLN A 267 15.11 -7.99 0.94
N LEU A 268 16.04 -7.89 -0.01
CA LEU A 268 15.96 -8.58 -1.29
C LEU A 268 15.99 -10.11 -1.13
N ALA A 269 16.85 -10.64 -0.25
CA ALA A 269 16.93 -12.09 -0.02
C ALA A 269 15.62 -12.69 0.51
N VAL A 270 15.03 -12.06 1.53
CA VAL A 270 13.74 -12.51 2.11
C VAL A 270 12.61 -12.31 1.10
N LEU A 271 12.56 -11.17 0.41
CA LEU A 271 11.56 -10.88 -0.61
C LEU A 271 11.60 -11.90 -1.75
N GLN A 272 12.79 -12.19 -2.29
CA GLN A 272 12.97 -13.16 -3.35
C GLN A 272 12.42 -14.54 -2.97
N ALA A 273 12.71 -14.99 -1.75
CA ALA A 273 12.24 -16.28 -1.27
C ALA A 273 10.70 -16.34 -1.15
N GLN A 274 10.09 -15.28 -0.63
CA GLN A 274 8.62 -15.17 -0.54
C GLN A 274 7.96 -15.13 -1.94
N VAL A 275 8.50 -14.34 -2.86
CA VAL A 275 7.97 -14.23 -4.24
C VAL A 275 8.17 -15.52 -5.01
N CYS A 276 9.30 -16.21 -4.88
CA CYS A 276 9.51 -17.54 -5.48
C CYS A 276 8.42 -18.53 -5.04
N LEU A 277 8.04 -18.53 -3.76
CA LEU A 277 6.96 -19.36 -3.25
C LEU A 277 5.59 -18.96 -3.84
N ALA A 278 5.33 -17.65 -3.98
CA ALA A 278 4.12 -17.19 -4.66
C ALA A 278 4.07 -17.61 -6.13
N ILE A 279 5.19 -17.61 -6.84
CA ILE A 279 5.26 -18.14 -8.21
C ILE A 279 4.93 -19.64 -8.21
N ASP A 280 5.56 -20.42 -7.33
CA ASP A 280 5.31 -21.88 -7.25
C ASP A 280 3.83 -22.20 -6.98
N LEU A 281 3.15 -21.35 -6.20
CA LEU A 281 1.74 -21.51 -5.81
C LEU A 281 0.76 -20.66 -6.65
N ARG A 282 1.25 -19.98 -7.69
CA ARG A 282 0.49 -19.05 -8.54
C ARG A 282 -0.35 -18.04 -7.75
N ARG A 283 0.27 -17.40 -6.76
CA ARG A 283 -0.37 -16.38 -5.92
C ARG A 283 -0.01 -15.00 -6.42
N SER A 284 -1.03 -14.15 -6.56
CA SER A 284 -0.82 -12.73 -6.75
C SER A 284 -0.15 -12.12 -5.52
N VAL A 285 0.49 -10.97 -5.70
CA VAL A 285 1.35 -10.36 -4.69
C VAL A 285 0.94 -8.92 -4.45
N SER A 286 0.68 -8.56 -3.19
CA SER A 286 0.62 -7.18 -2.74
C SER A 286 2.03 -6.72 -2.36
N PHE A 287 2.57 -5.76 -3.13
CA PHE A 287 3.99 -5.41 -3.14
C PHE A 287 4.26 -3.99 -2.63
N HIS A 288 4.96 -3.90 -1.51
CA HIS A 288 5.40 -2.66 -0.87
C HIS A 288 6.67 -2.09 -1.52
N SER A 289 6.69 -0.79 -1.82
CA SER A 289 7.89 -0.15 -2.38
C SER A 289 8.02 1.31 -1.94
N VAL A 290 8.79 1.56 -0.88
CA VAL A 290 9.03 2.91 -0.35
C VAL A 290 10.51 3.30 -0.44
N LYS A 291 10.77 4.42 -1.14
CA LYS A 291 12.11 4.92 -1.49
C LYS A 291 13.01 3.85 -2.13
N ALA A 292 12.42 2.84 -2.78
CA ALA A 292 13.12 1.67 -3.30
C ALA A 292 12.88 1.43 -4.81
N HIS A 293 12.28 2.37 -5.55
CA HIS A 293 11.84 2.15 -6.94
C HIS A 293 12.91 1.53 -7.86
N GLY A 294 14.16 2.02 -7.81
CA GLY A 294 15.26 1.45 -8.59
C GLY A 294 15.50 -0.03 -8.24
N ALA A 295 15.60 -0.34 -6.95
CA ALA A 295 15.75 -1.71 -6.46
C ALA A 295 14.54 -2.59 -6.79
N THR A 296 13.32 -2.04 -6.78
CA THR A 296 12.09 -2.73 -7.19
C THR A 296 12.14 -3.09 -8.68
N SER A 297 12.58 -2.16 -9.53
CA SER A 297 12.76 -2.42 -10.97
C SER A 297 13.82 -3.49 -11.22
N ASP A 298 14.98 -3.38 -10.55
CA ASP A 298 16.06 -4.36 -10.66
C ASP A 298 15.60 -5.74 -10.16
N PHE A 299 14.82 -5.79 -9.09
CA PHE A 299 14.22 -7.01 -8.56
C PHE A 299 13.27 -7.66 -9.57
N PHE A 300 12.37 -6.91 -10.21
CA PHE A 300 11.47 -7.48 -11.24
C PHE A 300 12.22 -8.00 -12.46
N MET A 301 13.26 -7.29 -12.91
CA MET A 301 14.15 -7.78 -13.98
C MET A 301 14.87 -9.06 -13.55
N HIS A 302 15.39 -9.11 -12.32
CA HIS A 302 16.03 -10.30 -11.77
C HIS A 302 15.07 -11.49 -11.72
N MET A 303 13.87 -11.31 -11.17
CA MET A 303 12.85 -12.36 -11.07
C MET A 303 12.44 -12.88 -12.46
N THR A 304 12.29 -12.00 -13.44
CA THR A 304 12.01 -12.37 -14.84
C THR A 304 13.13 -13.26 -15.42
N ARG A 305 14.39 -12.96 -15.07
CA ARG A 305 15.56 -13.72 -15.52
C ARG A 305 15.67 -15.10 -14.85
N ILE A 306 15.47 -15.17 -13.53
CA ILE A 306 15.67 -16.42 -12.77
C ILE A 306 14.44 -17.33 -12.75
N ARG A 307 13.26 -16.79 -13.07
CA ARG A 307 11.99 -17.51 -13.20
C ARG A 307 11.31 -17.14 -14.53
N PRO A 308 11.93 -17.47 -15.69
CA PRO A 308 11.37 -17.12 -16.99
C PRO A 308 10.12 -17.94 -17.33
N ARG A 309 9.30 -17.43 -18.25
CA ARG A 309 8.21 -18.22 -18.86
C ARG A 309 8.78 -19.39 -19.69
N GLY A 310 8.01 -20.47 -19.81
CA GLY A 310 8.32 -21.61 -20.68
C GLY A 310 9.11 -22.76 -20.03
N TRP A 311 9.59 -22.60 -18.80
CA TRP A 311 10.25 -23.66 -18.01
C TRP A 311 9.43 -24.05 -16.76
N GLY A 312 8.13 -23.82 -16.79
CA GLY A 312 7.20 -23.95 -15.68
C GLY A 312 6.44 -22.65 -15.44
N VAL A 313 6.01 -22.41 -14.19
CA VAL A 313 5.41 -21.14 -13.78
C VAL A 313 6.53 -20.12 -13.57
N GLY A 314 6.51 -19.06 -14.37
CA GLY A 314 7.44 -17.95 -14.34
C GLY A 314 6.91 -16.74 -13.57
N PHE A 315 7.77 -15.75 -13.36
CA PHE A 315 7.41 -14.50 -12.67
C PHE A 315 6.25 -13.76 -13.36
N SER A 316 6.22 -13.79 -14.70
CA SER A 316 5.15 -13.16 -15.48
C SER A 316 3.82 -13.91 -15.43
N ASP A 317 3.75 -15.07 -14.77
CA ASP A 317 2.52 -15.88 -14.63
C ASP A 317 1.80 -15.61 -13.28
N ILE A 318 2.34 -14.74 -12.44
CA ILE A 318 1.66 -14.19 -11.26
C ILE A 318 1.49 -12.68 -11.42
N ASN A 319 0.45 -12.11 -10.82
CA ASN A 319 0.24 -10.66 -10.85
C ASN A 319 0.82 -9.99 -9.61
N ILE A 320 1.39 -8.80 -9.79
CA ILE A 320 1.96 -7.98 -8.72
C ILE A 320 1.20 -6.68 -8.64
N ASP A 321 0.64 -6.33 -7.49
CA ASP A 321 0.09 -5.01 -7.23
C ASP A 321 1.13 -4.17 -6.49
N LEU A 322 1.58 -3.09 -7.11
CA LEU A 322 2.38 -2.07 -6.43
C LEU A 322 1.44 -1.21 -5.60
N HIS A 323 1.24 -1.62 -4.35
CA HIS A 323 0.22 -1.02 -3.50
C HIS A 323 0.62 0.40 -3.04
N SER A 324 -0.38 1.23 -2.74
CA SER A 324 -0.25 2.63 -2.32
C SER A 324 0.84 3.39 -3.09
N CYS A 325 0.85 3.22 -4.41
CA CYS A 325 2.02 3.47 -5.24
C CYS A 325 2.53 4.91 -5.15
N THR A 326 3.83 5.05 -4.82
CA THR A 326 4.51 6.36 -4.70
C THR A 326 5.52 6.61 -5.82
N ILE A 327 5.58 5.70 -6.81
CA ILE A 327 6.49 5.81 -7.95
C ILE A 327 6.09 6.99 -8.82
N SER A 328 7.07 7.70 -9.39
CA SER A 328 6.78 8.81 -10.31
C SER A 328 6.03 8.34 -11.56
N ALA A 329 5.21 9.19 -12.16
CA ALA A 329 4.47 8.89 -13.39
C ALA A 329 5.31 8.24 -14.51
N PRO A 330 6.52 8.74 -14.86
CA PRO A 330 7.39 8.05 -15.83
C PRO A 330 7.81 6.65 -15.40
N GLY A 331 8.04 6.44 -14.09
CA GLY A 331 8.40 5.14 -13.54
C GLY A 331 7.23 4.14 -13.59
N ILE A 332 5.99 4.60 -13.35
CA ILE A 332 4.78 3.78 -13.52
C ILE A 332 4.66 3.32 -14.97
N ILE A 333 4.75 4.25 -15.94
CA ILE A 333 4.68 3.94 -17.38
C ILE A 333 5.76 2.91 -17.75
N GLN A 334 7.00 3.13 -17.32
CA GLN A 334 8.10 2.22 -17.64
C GLN A 334 7.86 0.83 -17.03
N THR A 335 7.41 0.77 -15.77
CA THR A 335 7.17 -0.50 -15.07
C THR A 335 6.05 -1.29 -15.76
N GLN A 336 4.89 -0.67 -15.99
CA GLN A 336 3.74 -1.32 -16.64
C GLN A 336 4.00 -1.65 -18.12
N LYS A 337 4.88 -0.90 -18.80
CA LYS A 337 5.32 -1.25 -20.16
C LYS A 337 6.23 -2.48 -20.16
N THR A 338 7.14 -2.57 -19.19
CA THR A 338 8.15 -3.64 -19.13
C THR A 338 7.56 -4.95 -18.59
N HIS A 339 6.67 -4.84 -17.61
CA HIS A 339 6.07 -5.99 -16.92
C HIS A 339 4.55 -5.94 -17.05
N GLN A 340 3.99 -6.78 -17.92
CA GLN A 340 2.56 -6.82 -18.21
C GLN A 340 1.73 -7.33 -17.02
N ASN A 341 2.36 -8.09 -16.12
CA ASN A 341 1.76 -8.63 -14.90
C ASN A 341 1.77 -7.66 -13.71
N VAL A 342 2.20 -6.40 -13.88
CA VAL A 342 2.21 -5.39 -12.82
C VAL A 342 0.98 -4.50 -12.88
N PHE A 343 0.24 -4.52 -11.78
CA PHE A 343 -0.87 -3.64 -11.43
C PHE A 343 -0.39 -2.54 -10.47
N VAL A 344 -1.18 -1.49 -10.37
CA VAL A 344 -0.94 -0.37 -9.45
C VAL A 344 -2.25 -0.05 -8.74
N SER A 345 -2.18 0.18 -7.44
CA SER A 345 -3.28 0.71 -6.65
C SER A 345 -2.90 2.03 -5.98
N PHE A 346 -3.92 2.78 -5.58
CA PHE A 346 -3.76 3.99 -4.78
C PHE A 346 -4.76 3.96 -3.63
N SER A 347 -4.35 4.53 -2.50
CA SER A 347 -5.16 4.64 -1.29
C SER A 347 -5.47 6.08 -0.91
N THR A 348 -6.54 6.26 -0.14
CA THR A 348 -6.77 7.57 0.50
C THR A 348 -5.78 7.87 1.61
N THR A 349 -5.34 6.85 2.36
CA THR A 349 -4.47 7.02 3.53
C THR A 349 -3.09 7.57 3.15
N ILE A 350 -2.51 7.06 2.06
CA ILE A 350 -1.14 7.40 1.64
C ILE A 350 -1.13 8.41 0.49
N ASN A 351 -1.94 8.19 -0.55
CA ASN A 351 -1.73 8.88 -1.81
C ASN A 351 -2.42 10.25 -1.92
N THR A 352 -3.58 10.45 -1.27
CA THR A 352 -4.34 11.73 -1.40
C THR A 352 -3.58 12.97 -0.92
N ARG A 353 -2.52 12.77 -0.12
CA ARG A 353 -1.65 13.85 0.36
C ARG A 353 -0.54 14.20 -0.65
N GLN A 354 -0.36 13.40 -1.70
CA GLN A 354 0.69 13.59 -2.69
C GLN A 354 0.26 14.57 -3.75
N LYS A 355 1.08 15.60 -3.97
CA LYS A 355 0.87 16.57 -5.07
C LYS A 355 0.92 15.92 -6.45
N ALA A 356 1.56 14.75 -6.57
CA ALA A 356 1.76 14.05 -7.83
C ALA A 356 0.66 13.02 -8.15
N LEU A 357 -0.31 12.79 -7.25
CA LEU A 357 -1.30 11.72 -7.38
C LEU A 357 -2.04 11.77 -8.73
N GLU A 358 -2.48 12.96 -9.13
CA GLU A 358 -3.17 13.17 -10.40
C GLU A 358 -2.28 12.81 -11.61
N GLU A 359 -1.00 13.18 -11.59
CA GLU A 359 -0.03 12.80 -12.64
C GLU A 359 0.22 11.29 -12.64
N GLN A 360 0.26 10.66 -11.47
CA GLN A 360 0.46 9.22 -11.30
C GLN A 360 -0.73 8.41 -11.83
N ILE A 361 -1.96 8.81 -11.51
CA ILE A 361 -3.17 8.14 -12.01
C ILE A 361 -3.25 8.25 -13.54
N ARG A 362 -2.97 9.43 -14.13
CA ARG A 362 -2.92 9.58 -15.60
C ARG A 362 -1.82 8.75 -16.27
N ALA A 363 -0.83 8.32 -15.51
CA ALA A 363 0.29 7.54 -16.03
C ALA A 363 0.00 6.03 -16.01
N CYS A 364 -0.98 5.59 -15.23
CA CYS A 364 -1.38 4.19 -15.15
C CYS A 364 -2.08 3.72 -16.44
N ASP A 365 -1.86 2.46 -16.78
CA ASP A 365 -2.77 1.70 -17.63
C ASP A 365 -4.09 1.47 -16.89
N PRO A 366 -5.24 2.01 -17.37
CA PRO A 366 -6.52 1.88 -16.68
C PRO A 366 -6.98 0.43 -16.53
N SER A 367 -6.50 -0.48 -17.39
CA SER A 367 -6.81 -1.92 -17.32
C SER A 367 -5.98 -2.68 -16.28
N ARG A 368 -5.05 -1.99 -15.61
CA ARG A 368 -4.18 -2.54 -14.55
C ARG A 368 -4.13 -1.62 -13.33
N LEU A 369 -5.23 -0.91 -13.11
CA LEU A 369 -5.47 -0.04 -11.95
C LEU A 369 -6.38 -0.76 -10.95
N LEU A 370 -6.07 -0.68 -9.66
CA LEU A 370 -6.88 -1.21 -8.57
C LEU A 370 -7.21 -0.10 -7.55
N SER A 371 -8.25 -0.32 -6.75
CA SER A 371 -8.66 0.58 -5.65
C SER A 371 -8.39 -0.04 -4.29
N GLU A 372 -7.95 0.76 -3.33
CA GLU A 372 -7.72 0.32 -1.96
C GLU A 372 -7.94 1.44 -0.94
N SER A 373 -8.09 1.08 0.34
CA SER A 373 -8.16 2.04 1.43
C SER A 373 -6.82 2.25 2.13
N ASP A 374 -5.97 1.20 2.18
CA ASP A 374 -4.80 1.10 3.06
C ASP A 374 -5.13 1.61 4.48
N PHE A 375 -6.20 1.07 5.07
CA PHE A 375 -6.72 1.53 6.35
C PHE A 375 -6.81 0.41 7.37
N ASN A 376 -6.61 0.78 8.63
CA ASN A 376 -6.34 -0.16 9.71
C ASN A 376 -7.57 -0.64 10.48
N SER A 377 -8.77 -0.34 10.00
CA SER A 377 -9.99 -0.63 10.75
C SER A 377 -11.15 -0.92 9.83
N ALA A 378 -11.71 -2.13 9.96
CA ALA A 378 -13.01 -2.49 9.39
C ALA A 378 -14.18 -2.12 10.33
N LEU A 379 -13.87 -1.86 11.60
CA LEU A 379 -14.86 -1.73 12.64
C LEU A 379 -15.52 -0.35 12.61
N PRO A 380 -16.85 -0.29 12.80
CA PRO A 380 -17.61 0.95 12.87
C PRO A 380 -17.09 1.92 13.94
N TYR A 381 -17.29 3.22 13.73
CA TYR A 381 -16.95 4.25 14.71
C TYR A 381 -18.04 4.27 15.78
N ARG A 382 -17.84 3.55 16.89
CA ARG A 382 -18.70 3.71 18.06
C ARG A 382 -18.48 5.12 18.62
N PHE A 383 -19.49 5.99 18.50
CA PHE A 383 -19.55 7.15 19.38
C PHE A 383 -19.55 6.62 20.82
N PRO A 384 -18.69 7.13 21.72
CA PRO A 384 -18.87 6.83 23.12
C PRO A 384 -20.27 7.31 23.47
N ALA A 385 -21.14 6.38 23.90
CA ALA A 385 -22.41 6.72 24.51
C ALA A 385 -22.08 7.80 25.55
N SER A 386 -22.71 8.97 25.42
CA SER A 386 -22.47 10.12 26.29
C SER A 386 -22.32 9.61 27.71
N ALA A 387 -21.23 9.98 28.38
CA ALA A 387 -21.08 9.76 29.80
C ALA A 387 -22.28 10.39 30.49
N THR A 388 -23.31 9.59 30.78
CA THR A 388 -24.32 9.92 31.77
C THR A 388 -23.53 10.04 33.05
N THR A 389 -23.26 11.27 33.44
CA THR A 389 -22.84 11.63 34.79
C THR A 389 -23.87 11.03 35.72
N GLN A 390 -23.50 9.91 36.36
CA GLN A 390 -24.09 9.52 37.61
C GLN A 390 -23.64 10.56 38.64
N ASP A 391 -24.41 11.65 38.73
CA ASP A 391 -24.38 12.50 39.91
C ASP A 391 -25.19 11.77 40.99
N GLU A 392 -24.48 10.96 41.78
CA GLU A 392 -24.90 10.72 43.15
C GLU A 392 -24.75 12.05 43.89
N HIS A 393 -25.82 12.61 44.45
CA HIS A 393 -25.87 13.27 45.77
C HIS A 393 -27.34 13.53 46.14
N GLY A 394 -27.70 13.17 47.36
CA GLY A 394 -29.08 12.92 47.78
C GLY A 394 -29.89 14.12 48.32
N HIS A 395 -31.15 13.78 48.59
CA HIS A 395 -32.09 14.37 49.55
C HIS A 395 -32.72 15.75 49.23
N ALA A 396 -34.01 15.73 48.88
CA ALA A 396 -35.07 16.37 49.68
C ALA A 396 -36.48 15.95 49.20
N CYS A 397 -37.37 15.73 50.17
CA CYS A 397 -38.77 15.34 50.05
C CYS A 397 -39.68 16.43 49.46
N SER A 398 -40.71 16.05 48.68
CA SER A 398 -42.11 16.42 48.94
C SER A 398 -43.08 15.93 47.84
N HIS A 399 -44.28 15.57 48.30
CA HIS A 399 -45.51 15.12 47.63
C HIS A 399 -45.90 15.66 46.25
N GLY A 400 -46.69 14.85 45.53
CA GLY A 400 -47.81 15.34 44.71
C GLY A 400 -48.08 14.60 43.40
N ASP A 401 -49.02 13.65 43.48
CA ASP A 401 -50.10 13.37 42.52
C ASP A 401 -49.86 12.75 41.12
N GLU A 402 -50.84 11.90 40.82
CA GLU A 402 -51.10 11.06 39.66
C GLU A 402 -51.26 11.85 38.35
N ALA A 403 -50.83 11.26 37.23
CA ALA A 403 -51.61 11.20 35.99
C ALA A 403 -50.91 10.31 34.95
N GLU A 404 -51.63 9.25 34.57
CA GLU A 404 -51.41 8.49 33.35
C GLU A 404 -51.50 9.43 32.14
N ASN A 405 -50.56 9.31 31.20
CA ASN A 405 -50.82 9.75 29.84
C ASN A 405 -50.05 8.86 28.85
N GLU A 406 -50.79 7.91 28.27
CA GLU A 406 -50.43 7.27 27.01
C GLU A 406 -50.37 8.36 25.92
N GLN A 407 -49.16 8.70 25.49
CA GLN A 407 -48.96 9.44 24.24
C GLN A 407 -48.20 8.55 23.26
N GLN A 408 -48.98 8.06 22.29
CA GLN A 408 -48.50 7.59 20.99
C GLN A 408 -47.63 8.69 20.38
N ASP A 409 -46.32 8.49 20.37
CA ASP A 409 -45.40 9.32 19.62
C ASP A 409 -45.25 8.76 18.20
N ASN A 410 -45.95 9.40 17.27
CA ASN A 410 -45.74 9.27 15.84
C ASN A 410 -44.42 9.98 15.47
N GLY A 411 -43.30 9.29 15.70
CA GLY A 411 -41.98 9.71 15.22
C GLY A 411 -41.70 9.20 13.81
N SER A 412 -41.52 10.12 12.86
CA SER A 412 -41.12 9.84 11.46
C SER A 412 -39.92 8.88 11.35
N PRO A 413 -39.92 7.90 10.41
CA PRO A 413 -38.85 6.89 10.28
C PRO A 413 -37.60 7.43 9.57
N GLY A 414 -37.25 8.70 9.75
CA GLY A 414 -36.36 9.43 8.83
C GLY A 414 -35.05 9.94 9.41
N ALA A 415 -34.72 9.69 10.68
CA ALA A 415 -33.50 10.24 11.30
C ALA A 415 -32.59 9.18 11.95
N GLU A 416 -33.11 8.02 12.35
CA GLU A 416 -32.30 6.95 12.94
C GLU A 416 -31.59 6.08 11.89
N ASP A 417 -32.08 6.04 10.65
CA ASP A 417 -31.47 5.22 9.60
C ASP A 417 -30.33 5.93 8.86
N ASP A 418 -30.34 7.26 8.78
CA ASP A 418 -29.26 8.03 8.13
C ASP A 418 -27.97 8.07 8.98
N ALA A 419 -28.08 7.88 10.30
CA ALA A 419 -26.92 7.79 11.19
C ALA A 419 -26.18 6.43 11.11
N LYS A 420 -26.80 5.37 10.54
CA LYS A 420 -26.21 4.03 10.41
C LYS A 420 -25.25 3.89 9.23
N PHE A 421 -25.27 4.83 8.27
CA PHE A 421 -24.44 4.77 7.06
C PHE A 421 -23.13 5.55 7.15
N LEU A 422 -22.89 6.26 8.26
CA LEU A 422 -21.61 6.90 8.60
C LEU A 422 -20.58 5.93 9.22
N ASP A 423 -20.75 4.61 9.04
CA ASP A 423 -20.17 3.62 9.96
C ASP A 423 -19.30 2.51 9.31
N VAL A 424 -18.94 2.64 8.02
CA VAL A 424 -18.06 1.68 7.33
C VAL A 424 -16.81 2.38 6.78
N PRO A 425 -15.72 2.48 7.56
CA PRO A 425 -14.56 3.31 7.20
C PRO A 425 -13.82 2.83 5.94
N LEU A 426 -13.69 1.52 5.72
CA LEU A 426 -13.04 0.96 4.53
C LEU A 426 -13.80 1.33 3.25
N ALA A 427 -15.11 1.05 3.17
CA ALA A 427 -15.95 1.39 2.01
C ALA A 427 -15.84 2.85 1.60
N ARG A 428 -15.89 3.76 2.59
CA ARG A 428 -15.82 5.20 2.36
C ARG A 428 -14.48 5.60 1.74
N ARG A 429 -13.39 5.04 2.26
CA ARG A 429 -12.04 5.32 1.78
C ARG A 429 -11.81 4.76 0.38
N THR A 430 -12.20 3.51 0.13
CA THR A 430 -12.13 2.91 -1.19
C THR A 430 -12.97 3.71 -2.19
N TRP A 431 -14.18 4.11 -1.81
CA TRP A 431 -15.03 4.91 -2.69
C TRP A 431 -14.45 6.30 -2.97
N ALA A 432 -13.91 6.99 -1.96
CA ALA A 432 -13.30 8.29 -2.15
C ALA A 432 -12.11 8.25 -3.11
N ILE A 433 -11.29 7.18 -3.12
CA ILE A 433 -10.22 7.06 -4.12
C ILE A 433 -10.79 6.72 -5.51
N VAL A 434 -11.85 5.92 -5.61
CA VAL A 434 -12.53 5.63 -6.89
C VAL A 434 -13.12 6.91 -7.49
N GLN A 435 -13.79 7.74 -6.69
CA GLN A 435 -14.31 9.04 -7.13
C GLN A 435 -13.17 9.94 -7.64
N PHE A 436 -12.07 10.01 -6.88
CA PHE A 436 -10.89 10.77 -7.30
C PHE A 436 -10.33 10.26 -8.63
N MET A 437 -10.21 8.93 -8.80
CA MET A 437 -9.76 8.33 -10.06
C MET A 437 -10.72 8.65 -11.22
N ALA A 438 -12.04 8.65 -11.00
CA ALA A 438 -13.06 8.97 -12.02
C ALA A 438 -13.11 10.46 -12.39
N ASP A 439 -12.64 11.34 -11.50
CA ASP A 439 -12.44 12.77 -11.82
C ASP A 439 -11.18 12.99 -12.67
N VAL A 440 -10.21 12.07 -12.61
CA VAL A 440 -8.95 12.13 -13.36
C VAL A 440 -9.01 11.36 -14.68
N LEU A 441 -9.69 10.22 -14.70
CA LEU A 441 -9.80 9.29 -15.82
C LEU A 441 -11.24 9.24 -16.32
N ASP A 442 -11.41 9.47 -17.63
CA ASP A 442 -12.71 9.37 -18.29
C ASP A 442 -12.76 8.09 -19.14
N VAL A 443 -12.97 6.95 -18.47
CA VAL A 443 -12.94 5.62 -19.10
C VAL A 443 -14.17 5.35 -19.98
N THR A 444 -15.17 6.22 -19.97
CA THR A 444 -16.31 6.16 -20.92
C THR A 444 -15.85 6.37 -22.37
N LYS A 445 -14.70 7.03 -22.56
CA LYS A 445 -14.02 7.23 -23.84
C LYS A 445 -13.11 6.05 -24.24
N GLY A 446 -13.26 4.90 -23.58
CA GLY A 446 -12.40 3.72 -23.78
C GLY A 446 -11.15 3.70 -22.89
N VAL A 447 -10.28 2.71 -23.09
CA VAL A 447 -9.01 2.55 -22.36
C VAL A 447 -7.87 3.00 -23.26
N GLY A 448 -7.16 4.08 -22.90
CA GLY A 448 -6.08 4.63 -23.73
C GLY A 448 -5.91 6.14 -23.56
N ALA A 449 -5.27 6.81 -24.51
CA ALA A 449 -4.99 8.25 -24.40
C ALA A 449 -6.28 9.11 -24.29
N GLU A 450 -7.39 8.62 -24.83
CA GLU A 450 -8.70 9.27 -24.77
C GLU A 450 -9.31 9.23 -23.36
N SER A 451 -8.91 8.27 -22.53
CA SER A 451 -9.37 8.12 -21.15
C SER A 451 -8.72 9.10 -20.17
N GLY A 452 -7.95 10.07 -20.68
CA GLY A 452 -7.13 10.98 -19.88
C GLY A 452 -5.73 10.44 -19.55
N THR A 453 -5.37 9.25 -20.05
CA THR A 453 -4.02 8.72 -19.83
C THR A 453 -2.99 9.40 -20.72
N HIS A 454 -1.75 9.49 -20.25
CA HIS A 454 -0.65 10.09 -20.98
C HIS A 454 0.46 9.07 -21.24
N TYR A 455 0.12 7.96 -21.90
CA TYR A 455 1.11 7.01 -22.42
C TYR A 455 2.13 7.75 -23.31
N GLY A 456 3.37 7.90 -22.83
CA GLY A 456 4.50 8.45 -23.59
C GLY A 456 4.59 9.98 -23.79
N LYS A 457 3.60 10.79 -23.36
CA LYS A 457 3.64 12.26 -23.53
C LYS A 457 4.35 13.01 -22.39
N LEU A 458 4.25 12.52 -21.15
CA LEU A 458 4.84 13.17 -19.96
C LEU A 458 6.37 13.34 -20.04
N GLY A 459 7.08 12.34 -20.58
CA GLY A 459 8.53 12.40 -20.79
C GLY A 459 8.95 13.41 -21.87
N LYS A 460 8.19 13.50 -22.96
CA LYS A 460 8.45 14.45 -24.06
C LYS A 460 8.13 15.89 -23.64
N GLU A 461 7.09 16.09 -22.84
CA GLU A 461 6.67 17.42 -22.40
C GLU A 461 7.59 17.98 -21.31
N LYS A 462 8.05 17.19 -20.34
CA LYS A 462 9.10 17.61 -19.39
C LYS A 462 10.42 17.93 -20.10
N LYS A 463 10.80 17.14 -21.13
CA LYS A 463 11.99 17.42 -21.96
C LYS A 463 11.82 18.71 -22.79
N ARG A 464 10.63 18.96 -23.36
CA ARG A 464 10.29 20.21 -24.06
C ARG A 464 10.24 21.42 -23.11
N LYS A 465 9.65 21.30 -21.92
CA LYS A 465 9.61 22.37 -20.90
C LYS A 465 10.99 22.67 -20.32
N LYS A 466 11.83 21.65 -20.08
CA LYS A 466 13.24 21.84 -19.67
C LYS A 466 14.08 22.46 -20.78
N ALA A 467 13.86 22.07 -22.04
CA ALA A 467 14.50 22.69 -23.20
C ALA A 467 14.03 24.14 -23.42
N ALA A 468 12.74 24.43 -23.23
CA ALA A 468 12.18 25.77 -23.33
C ALA A 468 12.70 26.69 -22.21
N ALA A 469 12.77 26.20 -20.97
CA ALA A 469 13.36 26.94 -19.85
C ALA A 469 14.87 27.20 -20.04
N ALA A 470 15.60 26.24 -20.62
CA ALA A 470 17.00 26.41 -20.99
C ALA A 470 17.21 27.41 -22.14
N ASN A 471 16.23 27.56 -23.04
CA ASN A 471 16.25 28.55 -24.12
C ASN A 471 15.84 29.95 -23.62
N GLN A 472 14.90 30.06 -22.69
CA GLN A 472 14.48 31.34 -22.09
C GLN A 472 15.57 31.93 -21.19
N GLY A 473 16.40 31.10 -20.54
CA GLY A 473 17.60 31.56 -19.82
C GLY A 473 18.74 32.06 -20.73
N LYS A 474 18.60 31.96 -22.06
CA LYS A 474 19.61 32.36 -23.06
C LYS A 474 19.20 33.55 -23.93
N LEU A 475 17.98 34.06 -23.77
CA LEU A 475 17.42 35.13 -24.61
C LEU A 475 17.06 36.42 -23.84
N SER A 476 17.40 36.53 -22.56
CA SER A 476 17.30 37.80 -21.82
C SER A 476 18.61 38.60 -21.89
N SER A 477 19.02 39.00 -23.10
CA SER A 477 19.97 40.11 -23.31
C SER A 477 19.95 40.57 -24.76
N SER A 478 18.90 41.26 -25.21
CA SER A 478 18.98 42.32 -26.23
C SER A 478 17.61 42.96 -26.48
N ASP A 479 17.62 44.28 -26.35
CA ASP A 479 16.93 45.29 -27.15
C ASP A 479 15.44 45.60 -26.95
N GLU A 480 15.26 46.80 -26.37
CA GLU A 480 14.15 47.73 -26.56
C GLU A 480 14.00 48.13 -28.03
N GLN A 481 12.76 48.32 -28.50
CA GLN A 481 12.35 49.54 -29.22
C GLN A 481 10.83 49.63 -29.42
N ASP A 482 10.36 50.88 -29.33
CA ASP A 482 9.01 51.41 -29.47
C ASP A 482 8.30 51.07 -30.78
N GLU A 483 6.97 50.93 -30.72
CA GLU A 483 6.08 51.64 -31.66
C GLU A 483 4.64 51.76 -31.10
N LYS A 484 4.15 53.00 -31.05
CA LYS A 484 2.74 53.36 -30.89
C LYS A 484 2.06 53.26 -32.26
N ASP A 485 0.81 52.80 -32.32
CA ASP A 485 -0.32 53.62 -32.79
C ASP A 485 -1.63 52.83 -32.94
N HIS A 486 -2.72 53.61 -32.90
CA HIS A 486 -4.08 53.40 -33.40
C HIS A 486 -5.13 52.76 -32.48
N VAL A 487 -5.92 53.69 -31.92
CA VAL A 487 -7.31 53.57 -31.51
C VAL A 487 -8.18 53.42 -32.77
N ASP A 488 -9.01 52.39 -32.82
CA ASP A 488 -10.31 52.53 -33.47
C ASP A 488 -11.37 51.63 -32.83
N SER A 489 -12.58 52.17 -32.93
CA SER A 489 -13.88 51.92 -32.33
C SER A 489 -14.56 50.58 -32.67
N ALA A 490 -15.41 50.09 -31.76
CA ALA A 490 -16.77 49.64 -32.08
C ALA A 490 -17.54 49.28 -30.79
N ASP A 491 -18.64 49.97 -30.59
CA ASP A 491 -19.73 49.66 -29.67
C ASP A 491 -20.33 48.27 -30.00
N ASP A 492 -20.72 47.51 -28.98
CA ASP A 492 -21.74 46.47 -29.15
C ASP A 492 -22.64 46.39 -27.91
N GLU A 493 -23.94 46.49 -28.20
CA GLU A 493 -25.05 46.71 -27.31
C GLU A 493 -25.34 45.52 -26.39
N GLU A 494 -25.74 45.85 -25.17
CA GLU A 494 -26.42 44.95 -24.25
C GLU A 494 -27.77 44.49 -24.82
N VAL A 495 -27.92 43.17 -25.01
CA VAL A 495 -29.24 42.53 -25.10
C VAL A 495 -29.40 41.62 -23.89
N GLU A 496 -29.99 42.16 -22.83
CA GLU A 496 -30.57 41.37 -21.75
C GLU A 496 -31.78 40.57 -22.28
N GLY A 497 -31.68 39.24 -22.22
CA GLY A 497 -32.76 38.37 -22.64
C GLY A 497 -32.61 36.92 -22.19
N GLY A 498 -33.01 36.63 -20.94
CA GLY A 498 -33.49 35.30 -20.54
C GLY A 498 -32.45 34.26 -20.11
N ALA A 499 -31.86 34.42 -18.91
CA ALA A 499 -31.00 33.41 -18.29
C ALA A 499 -31.49 33.03 -16.89
N VAL A 500 -32.63 32.32 -16.79
CA VAL A 500 -33.08 31.72 -15.51
C VAL A 500 -33.33 30.21 -15.62
N GLY A 501 -33.14 29.60 -16.80
CA GLY A 501 -33.38 28.15 -17.03
C GLY A 501 -32.24 27.39 -17.73
N SER A 502 -31.04 27.97 -17.81
CA SER A 502 -29.87 27.38 -18.51
C SER A 502 -28.82 26.83 -17.53
N ALA A 503 -28.54 27.56 -16.44
CA ALA A 503 -27.54 27.16 -15.43
C ALA A 503 -27.91 25.90 -14.63
N ASP A 504 -29.20 25.65 -14.42
CA ASP A 504 -29.70 24.47 -13.71
C ASP A 504 -29.50 23.19 -14.55
N ARG A 505 -29.78 23.28 -15.86
CA ARG A 505 -29.59 22.18 -16.82
C ARG A 505 -28.13 21.84 -17.10
N THR A 506 -27.21 22.80 -16.97
CA THR A 506 -25.77 22.53 -17.10
C THR A 506 -25.24 21.76 -15.88
N GLY A 507 -25.68 22.12 -14.67
CA GLY A 507 -25.28 21.43 -13.44
C GLY A 507 -25.80 20.00 -13.36
N GLU A 508 -27.03 19.74 -13.82
CA GLU A 508 -27.58 18.38 -13.90
C GLU A 508 -26.79 17.49 -14.87
N ARG A 509 -26.45 18.01 -16.06
CA ARG A 509 -25.66 17.27 -17.06
C ARG A 509 -24.25 16.95 -16.59
N GLU A 510 -23.59 17.86 -15.88
CA GLU A 510 -22.26 17.61 -15.31
C GLU A 510 -22.29 16.53 -14.24
N LYS A 511 -23.33 16.52 -13.38
CA LYS A 511 -23.53 15.48 -12.37
C LYS A 511 -23.81 14.11 -13.01
N GLU A 512 -24.66 14.07 -14.03
CA GLU A 512 -24.97 12.85 -14.79
C GLU A 512 -23.71 12.29 -15.45
N ALA A 513 -22.93 13.14 -16.14
CA ALA A 513 -21.65 12.75 -16.73
C ALA A 513 -20.63 12.28 -15.68
N GLN A 514 -20.63 12.86 -14.48
CA GLN A 514 -19.77 12.40 -13.39
C GLN A 514 -20.19 11.03 -12.86
N ALA A 515 -21.50 10.80 -12.69
CA ALA A 515 -22.03 9.51 -12.28
C ALA A 515 -21.69 8.40 -13.30
N GLU A 516 -21.84 8.70 -14.60
CA GLU A 516 -21.47 7.77 -15.68
C GLU A 516 -19.97 7.41 -15.65
N ARG A 517 -19.09 8.39 -15.42
CA ARG A 517 -17.64 8.13 -15.25
C ARG A 517 -17.34 7.24 -14.05
N GLN A 518 -18.01 7.48 -12.93
CA GLN A 518 -17.85 6.68 -11.70
C GLN A 518 -18.32 5.24 -11.90
N GLU A 519 -19.47 5.04 -12.56
CA GLU A 519 -20.01 3.71 -12.88
C GLU A 519 -19.08 2.95 -13.84
N ALA A 520 -18.66 3.59 -14.94
CA ALA A 520 -17.76 2.98 -15.90
C ALA A 520 -16.41 2.59 -15.27
N LEU A 521 -15.86 3.44 -14.39
CA LEU A 521 -14.63 3.11 -13.65
C LEU A 521 -14.84 1.95 -12.67
N ALA A 522 -15.95 1.92 -11.93
CA ALA A 522 -16.24 0.82 -11.00
C ALA A 522 -16.30 -0.54 -11.73
N HIS A 523 -16.93 -0.59 -12.90
CA HIS A 523 -16.93 -1.79 -13.75
C HIS A 523 -15.54 -2.18 -14.24
N LEU A 524 -14.73 -1.20 -14.68
CA LEU A 524 -13.34 -1.46 -15.09
C LEU A 524 -12.50 -2.02 -13.94
N LEU A 525 -12.60 -1.43 -12.74
CA LEU A 525 -11.88 -1.89 -11.56
C LEU A 525 -12.29 -3.31 -11.13
N ALA A 526 -13.58 -3.65 -11.24
CA ALA A 526 -14.06 -5.01 -10.99
C ALA A 526 -13.45 -6.04 -11.95
N ASN A 527 -13.36 -5.69 -13.24
CA ASN A 527 -12.70 -6.52 -14.25
C ASN A 527 -11.20 -6.64 -13.98
N ASN A 528 -10.54 -5.54 -13.60
CA ASN A 528 -9.12 -5.53 -13.26
C ASN A 528 -8.83 -6.43 -12.05
N TRP A 529 -9.67 -6.39 -11.01
CA TRP A 529 -9.55 -7.27 -9.85
C TRP A 529 -9.68 -8.74 -10.23
N THR A 530 -10.65 -9.07 -11.09
CA THR A 530 -10.83 -10.44 -11.59
C THR A 530 -9.58 -10.91 -12.34
N ARG A 531 -9.00 -10.06 -13.20
CA ARG A 531 -7.74 -10.34 -13.90
C ARG A 531 -6.56 -10.47 -12.94
N PHE A 532 -6.51 -9.64 -11.89
CA PHE A 532 -5.47 -9.69 -10.87
C PHE A 532 -5.46 -11.04 -10.14
N LEU A 533 -6.63 -11.64 -9.87
CA LEU A 533 -6.74 -12.95 -9.22
C LEU A 533 -6.83 -14.15 -10.18
N ALA A 534 -6.91 -13.94 -11.50
CA ALA A 534 -7.16 -15.01 -12.48
C ALA A 534 -6.11 -16.15 -12.44
N ASN A 535 -4.92 -15.90 -11.88
CA ASN A 535 -3.84 -16.88 -11.85
C ASN A 535 -4.02 -17.95 -10.76
N HIS A 536 -5.00 -17.79 -9.85
CA HIS A 536 -5.25 -18.71 -8.74
C HIS A 536 -5.96 -20.02 -9.15
N SER A 537 -6.50 -20.09 -10.37
CA SER A 537 -7.21 -21.27 -10.88
C SER A 537 -6.57 -21.80 -12.17
N SER A 538 -5.62 -22.72 -12.03
CA SER A 538 -5.37 -23.69 -13.10
C SER A 538 -5.29 -25.06 -12.43
N THR A 539 -6.46 -25.66 -12.26
CA THR A 539 -6.60 -27.09 -12.08
C THR A 539 -6.07 -27.78 -13.34
N ASN A 540 -5.31 -28.86 -13.14
CA ASN A 540 -4.85 -29.77 -14.19
C ASN A 540 -5.89 -30.02 -15.29
N GLY A 541 -5.48 -29.85 -16.55
CA GLY A 541 -5.91 -30.64 -17.70
C GLY A 541 -7.33 -30.46 -18.23
N ASN A 542 -7.49 -29.60 -19.24
CA ASN A 542 -7.78 -30.02 -20.62
C ASN A 542 -7.82 -28.77 -21.50
N GLY A 543 -7.27 -28.91 -22.71
CA GLY A 543 -7.20 -27.82 -23.68
C GLY A 543 -8.57 -27.31 -24.10
N ASP A 544 -8.59 -26.02 -24.39
CA ASP A 544 -9.10 -25.47 -25.64
C ASP A 544 -8.46 -24.10 -25.79
N ASP A 545 -7.36 -24.09 -26.55
CA ASP A 545 -6.70 -22.88 -27.03
C ASP A 545 -7.69 -22.11 -27.91
N VAL A 546 -7.93 -20.84 -27.57
CA VAL A 546 -8.43 -19.87 -28.54
C VAL A 546 -7.23 -19.00 -28.90
N ASP A 547 -6.74 -19.26 -30.11
CA ASP A 547 -5.75 -18.47 -30.81
C ASP A 547 -6.16 -16.99 -30.83
N ASP A 548 -5.24 -16.11 -30.41
CA ASP A 548 -5.12 -14.78 -31.00
C ASP A 548 -3.62 -14.49 -31.15
N ASP A 549 -3.20 -14.71 -32.38
CA ASP A 549 -1.87 -14.55 -32.94
C ASP A 549 -1.72 -13.11 -33.43
N GLU A 550 -0.83 -12.32 -32.82
CA GLU A 550 -0.09 -11.25 -33.50
C GLU A 550 1.28 -11.10 -32.83
N THR A 551 2.21 -11.98 -33.22
CA THR A 551 3.65 -11.77 -33.00
C THR A 551 4.24 -10.97 -34.15
N ASP A 552 4.84 -9.83 -33.83
CA ASP A 552 5.76 -9.13 -34.72
C ASP A 552 6.90 -8.53 -33.87
N SER A 553 8.00 -9.27 -33.73
CA SER A 553 9.36 -8.72 -33.71
C SER A 553 10.39 -9.84 -33.69
N ASP A 554 11.13 -9.91 -34.78
CA ASP A 554 12.31 -10.74 -35.00
C ASP A 554 13.38 -10.53 -33.92
N ASP A 555 13.65 -11.56 -33.12
CA ASP A 555 14.94 -11.77 -32.45
C ASP A 555 15.32 -13.24 -32.66
N GLU A 556 16.01 -13.48 -33.78
CA GLU A 556 16.58 -14.77 -34.17
C GLU A 556 17.65 -15.18 -33.15
N TRP A 557 17.25 -15.99 -32.16
CA TRP A 557 18.11 -16.50 -31.09
C TRP A 557 18.83 -17.79 -31.53
N ASP A 558 20.15 -17.72 -31.58
CA ASP A 558 21.09 -18.70 -32.13
C ASP A 558 21.01 -20.12 -31.49
N PRO A 559 20.64 -21.16 -32.26
CA PRO A 559 20.59 -22.55 -31.81
C PRO A 559 21.96 -23.18 -31.51
N GLU A 560 23.08 -22.61 -31.97
CA GLU A 560 24.42 -23.12 -31.65
C GLU A 560 24.83 -22.84 -30.21
N ALA A 561 24.41 -21.70 -29.65
CA ALA A 561 24.59 -21.36 -28.23
C ALA A 561 23.93 -22.40 -27.30
N ARG A 562 22.79 -22.98 -27.72
CA ARG A 562 22.08 -24.06 -27.00
C ARG A 562 22.88 -25.37 -26.96
N GLN A 563 23.57 -25.73 -28.05
CA GLN A 563 24.39 -26.94 -28.08
C GLN A 563 25.72 -26.77 -27.33
N ALA A 564 26.24 -25.55 -27.20
CA ALA A 564 27.43 -25.28 -26.39
C ALA A 564 27.14 -25.41 -24.89
N ALA A 565 26.00 -24.89 -24.43
CA ALA A 565 25.58 -24.98 -23.02
C ALA A 565 25.29 -26.43 -22.58
N LEU A 566 24.67 -27.24 -23.44
CA LEU A 566 24.41 -28.66 -23.17
C LEU A 566 25.69 -29.50 -23.08
N ARG A 567 26.75 -29.13 -23.82
CA ARG A 567 28.05 -29.82 -23.75
C ARG A 567 28.83 -29.50 -22.47
N GLN A 568 28.68 -28.30 -21.92
CA GLN A 568 29.33 -27.94 -20.65
C GLN A 568 28.69 -28.63 -19.44
N GLN A 569 27.40 -28.94 -19.50
CA GLN A 569 26.68 -29.56 -18.37
C GLN A 569 26.87 -31.09 -18.28
N GLN A 570 27.39 -31.73 -19.33
CA GLN A 570 27.69 -33.17 -19.33
C GLN A 570 29.14 -33.49 -18.93
N GLN A 571 29.96 -32.49 -18.62
CA GLN A 571 31.36 -32.66 -18.22
C GLN A 571 31.69 -32.03 -16.86
N SER A 572 30.70 -31.63 -16.07
CA SER A 572 30.87 -31.09 -14.70
C SER A 572 30.31 -32.01 -13.64
#